data_AF-A0A1G8EDA8-F1
#
_entry.id   AF-A0A1G8EDA8-F1
#
_cell.length_a   1.000
_cell.length_b   1.000
_cell.length_c   1.000
_cell.angle_alpha   90.00
_cell.angle_beta   90.00
_cell.angle_gamma   90.00
#
_symmetry.space_group_name_H-M   'P 1'
#
loop_
_entity.id
_entity.type
_entity.pdbx_description
1 polymer ?
#
loop_
_entity_poly.entity_id
_entity_poly.type
_entity_poly.pdbx_seq_one_letter_code
_entity_poly.pdbx_strand_id
1 'polypeptide(L)'
;MNLRQRNPLGVVAGRVGRRWWIPTVLVVLVGIGLVAWSWWPEPPRARQYRPVAACLLVDDDITRGPAASAWAGMQDASTESLARVQYIEIQGPPTAESATSTLAGLTTSGRCTAVVAVDERAITAARAEAGAHPDLAFVLVDGGGGEQGSPNVTVIDGSSTEEIREQTRREILRLVG
;
A
#
# COMPACT_ATOMS: atom_id res chain seq x y z
N MET A 1 -13.95 79.91 -3.76
CA MET A 1 -14.74 79.45 -4.94
C MET A 1 -13.93 78.36 -5.63
N ASN A 2 -14.41 77.17 -6.00
CA ASN A 2 -15.62 76.42 -5.70
C ASN A 2 -15.31 74.96 -6.13
N LEU A 3 -15.59 73.98 -5.27
CA LEU A 3 -15.55 72.55 -5.59
C LEU A 3 -16.75 72.18 -6.46
N ARG A 4 -16.53 71.56 -7.63
CA ARG A 4 -17.41 70.55 -8.27
C ARG A 4 -16.96 70.28 -9.71
N GLN A 5 -16.29 69.15 -9.94
CA GLN A 5 -16.41 68.47 -11.22
C GLN A 5 -17.09 67.12 -10.99
N ARG A 6 -18.27 67.00 -11.61
CA ARG A 6 -19.13 65.82 -11.61
C ARG A 6 -18.59 64.85 -12.65
N ASN A 7 -18.31 63.61 -12.25
CA ASN A 7 -18.22 62.49 -13.19
C ASN A 7 -19.62 62.18 -13.74
N PRO A 8 -19.85 62.17 -15.06
CA PRO A 8 -21.01 61.50 -15.60
C PRO A 8 -20.68 60.02 -15.72
N LEU A 9 -21.13 59.22 -14.75
CA LEU A 9 -21.37 57.80 -14.98
C LEU A 9 -22.51 57.70 -15.99
N GLY A 10 -22.14 57.63 -17.27
CA GLY A 10 -23.03 57.21 -18.34
C GLY A 10 -23.35 55.74 -18.18
N VAL A 11 -24.34 55.43 -17.35
CA VAL A 11 -25.02 54.14 -17.38
C VAL A 11 -25.80 54.11 -18.70
N VAL A 12 -25.18 53.52 -19.72
CA VAL A 12 -25.88 53.15 -20.95
C VAL A 12 -26.76 51.95 -20.59
N ALA A 13 -27.96 52.25 -20.07
CA ALA A 13 -29.03 51.29 -19.92
C ALA A 13 -29.58 50.95 -21.31
N GLY A 14 -28.85 50.08 -22.02
CA GLY A 14 -29.31 49.45 -23.26
C GLY A 14 -30.46 48.50 -22.95
N ARG A 15 -31.69 48.95 -23.23
CA ARG A 15 -32.92 48.17 -23.21
C ARG A 15 -32.88 47.14 -24.36
N VAL A 16 -32.00 46.14 -24.27
CA VAL A 16 -31.90 45.02 -25.21
C VAL A 16 -32.69 43.85 -24.63
N GLY A 17 -33.65 43.34 -25.40
CA GLY A 17 -34.66 42.38 -24.97
C GLY A 17 -34.13 41.26 -24.06
N ARG A 18 -34.74 41.15 -22.87
CA ARG A 18 -34.52 40.15 -21.80
C ARG A 18 -34.46 38.68 -22.26
N ARG A 19 -34.84 38.41 -23.51
CA ARG A 19 -34.88 37.08 -24.16
C ARG A 19 -33.54 36.63 -24.74
N TRP A 20 -32.62 37.55 -25.04
CA TRP A 20 -31.38 37.22 -25.77
C TRP A 20 -30.17 36.91 -24.89
N TRP A 21 -30.28 37.12 -23.58
CA TRP A 21 -29.20 36.85 -22.62
C TRP A 21 -29.19 35.40 -22.13
N ILE A 22 -30.35 34.73 -22.19
CA ILE A 22 -30.54 33.33 -21.79
C ILE A 22 -29.66 32.37 -22.60
N PRO A 23 -29.62 32.40 -23.95
CA PRO A 23 -28.77 31.49 -24.70
C PRO A 23 -27.28 31.73 -24.42
N THR A 24 -26.86 32.97 -24.21
CA THR A 24 -25.47 33.31 -23.91
C THR A 24 -25.02 32.75 -22.56
N VAL A 25 -25.86 32.89 -21.52
CA VAL A 25 -25.58 32.31 -20.20
C VAL A 25 -25.52 30.78 -20.27
N LEU A 26 -26.43 30.15 -21.02
CA LEU A 26 -26.42 28.71 -21.20
C LEU A 26 -25.12 28.23 -21.87
N VAL A 27 -24.69 28.88 -22.95
CA VAL A 27 -23.44 28.54 -23.66
C VAL A 27 -22.23 28.69 -22.74
N VAL A 28 -22.19 29.75 -21.93
CA VAL A 28 -21.11 29.95 -20.95
C VAL A 28 -21.10 28.85 -19.89
N LEU A 29 -22.26 28.48 -19.34
CA LEU A 29 -22.36 27.40 -18.34
C LEU A 29 -21.94 26.04 -18.92
N VAL A 30 -22.35 25.73 -20.15
CA VAL A 30 -21.94 24.50 -20.84
C VAL A 30 -20.43 24.50 -21.10
N GLY A 31 -19.87 25.62 -21.54
CA GLY A 31 -18.43 25.77 -21.74
C GLY A 31 -17.63 25.54 -20.46
N ILE A 32 -18.07 26.13 -19.34
CA ILE A 32 -17.45 25.93 -18.03
C ILE A 32 -17.54 24.46 -17.60
N GLY A 33 -18.69 23.81 -17.80
CA GLY A 33 -18.88 22.39 -17.50
C GLY A 33 -17.94 21.49 -18.29
N LEU A 34 -17.75 21.75 -19.58
CA LEU A 34 -16.83 20.97 -20.43
C LEU A 34 -15.36 21.17 -20.04
N VAL A 35 -14.96 22.41 -19.71
CA VAL A 35 -13.59 22.69 -19.24
C VAL A 35 -13.35 22.02 -17.88
N ALA A 36 -14.30 22.13 -16.96
CA ALA A 36 -14.22 21.46 -15.66
C ALA A 36 -14.16 19.93 -15.80
N TRP A 37 -14.93 19.37 -16.75
CA TRP A 37 -14.90 17.94 -17.05
C TRP A 37 -13.58 17.50 -17.69
N SER A 38 -12.98 18.34 -18.55
CA SER A 38 -11.67 18.06 -19.17
C SER A 38 -10.51 18.09 -18.19
N TRP A 39 -10.66 18.79 -17.07
CA TRP A 39 -9.70 18.83 -15.96
C TRP A 39 -10.07 17.88 -14.83
N TRP A 40 -11.10 17.04 -15.01
CA TRP A 40 -11.48 16.10 -13.97
C TRP A 40 -10.41 15.01 -13.85
N PRO A 41 -9.82 14.82 -12.66
CA PRO A 41 -8.77 13.82 -12.49
C PRO A 41 -9.34 12.43 -12.79
N GLU A 42 -8.57 11.60 -13.49
CA GLU A 42 -8.98 10.24 -13.75
C GLU A 42 -9.28 9.51 -12.43
N PRO A 43 -10.38 8.73 -12.35
CA PRO A 43 -10.66 7.93 -11.17
C PRO A 43 -9.48 6.99 -10.91
N PRO A 44 -9.12 6.75 -9.63
CA PRO A 44 -7.97 5.93 -9.27
C PRO A 44 -8.14 4.53 -9.88
N ARG A 45 -7.32 4.24 -10.90
CA ARG A 45 -7.28 2.93 -11.55
C ARG A 45 -6.92 1.87 -10.51
N ALA A 46 -7.80 0.88 -10.35
CA ALA A 46 -7.52 -0.28 -9.51
C ALA A 46 -6.25 -0.96 -10.03
N ARG A 47 -5.17 -0.94 -9.23
CA ARG A 47 -3.93 -1.65 -9.56
C ARG A 47 -4.26 -3.15 -9.66
N GLN A 48 -4.08 -3.72 -10.84
CA GLN A 48 -4.15 -5.17 -11.02
C GLN A 48 -2.87 -5.76 -10.40
N TYR A 49 -2.98 -6.20 -9.15
CA TYR A 49 -1.90 -6.88 -8.45
C TYR A 49 -1.70 -8.29 -9.02
N ARG A 50 -0.45 -8.73 -9.08
CA ARG A 50 -0.09 -10.10 -9.42
C ARG A 50 -0.67 -11.09 -8.38
N PRO A 51 -0.85 -12.36 -8.74
CA PRO A 51 -1.38 -13.38 -7.82
C PRO A 51 -0.45 -13.66 -6.63
N VAL A 52 0.81 -13.18 -6.66
CA VAL A 52 1.74 -13.29 -5.54
C VAL A 52 1.41 -12.24 -4.48
N ALA A 53 1.15 -12.72 -3.27
CA ALA A 53 0.85 -11.91 -2.10
C ALA A 53 1.82 -12.26 -0.96
N ALA A 54 2.57 -11.27 -0.49
CA ALA A 54 3.50 -11.41 0.62
C ALA A 54 2.90 -10.80 1.89
N CYS A 55 2.93 -11.58 2.97
CA CYS A 55 2.34 -11.24 4.26
C CYS A 55 3.43 -11.13 5.30
N LEU A 56 3.60 -9.95 5.89
CA LEU A 56 4.51 -9.74 7.01
C LEU A 56 3.81 -10.19 8.30
N LEU A 57 4.42 -11.10 9.04
CA LEU A 57 3.98 -11.54 10.36
C LEU A 57 4.90 -10.91 11.40
N VAL A 58 4.33 -10.08 12.27
CA VAL A 58 5.05 -9.36 13.33
C VAL A 58 4.37 -9.59 14.68
N ASP A 59 5.16 -9.55 15.75
CA ASP A 59 4.64 -9.62 17.13
C ASP A 59 4.48 -8.25 17.78
N ASP A 60 5.36 -7.30 17.44
CA ASP A 60 5.32 -5.91 17.92
C ASP A 60 5.18 -4.93 16.74
N ASP A 61 5.22 -3.64 17.06
CA ASP A 61 5.10 -2.50 16.15
C ASP A 61 5.97 -2.58 14.88
N ILE A 62 5.29 -2.68 13.73
CA ILE A 62 5.88 -2.67 12.39
C ILE A 62 6.72 -1.44 12.08
N THR A 63 6.60 -0.36 12.84
CA THR A 63 7.33 0.90 12.57
C THR A 63 8.73 0.94 13.15
N ARG A 64 9.17 -0.10 13.88
CA ARG A 64 10.48 -0.13 14.55
C ARG A 64 11.34 -1.34 14.16
N GLY A 65 12.64 -1.17 14.34
CA GLY A 65 13.63 -2.27 14.28
C GLY A 65 13.69 -3.02 12.94
N PRO A 66 13.98 -4.33 12.99
CA PRO A 66 13.98 -5.21 11.82
C PRO A 66 12.64 -5.24 11.06
N ALA A 67 11.51 -5.14 11.77
CA ALA A 67 10.17 -5.19 11.19
C ALA A 67 9.91 -4.03 10.23
N ALA A 68 10.31 -2.81 10.61
CA ALA A 68 10.22 -1.64 9.74
C ALA A 68 11.04 -1.79 8.46
N SER A 69 12.21 -2.42 8.57
CA SER A 69 13.13 -2.60 7.46
C SER A 69 12.62 -3.67 6.48
N ALA A 70 12.14 -4.80 7.01
CA ALA A 70 11.49 -5.84 6.22
C ALA A 70 10.23 -5.31 5.52
N TRP A 71 9.40 -4.53 6.24
CA TRP A 71 8.23 -3.89 5.66
C TRP A 71 8.58 -2.89 4.54
N ALA A 72 9.63 -2.09 4.72
CA ALA A 72 10.12 -1.20 3.67
C ALA A 72 10.58 -1.98 2.43
N GLY A 73 11.31 -3.09 2.61
CA GLY A 73 11.77 -3.93 1.50
C GLY A 73 10.61 -4.59 0.74
N MET A 74 9.59 -5.04 1.46
CA MET A 74 8.34 -5.53 0.86
C MET A 74 7.63 -4.44 0.06
N GLN A 75 7.53 -3.22 0.59
CA GLN A 75 6.92 -2.10 -0.12
C GLN A 75 7.68 -1.77 -1.41
N ASP A 76 9.01 -1.73 -1.36
CA ASP A 76 9.84 -1.52 -2.55
C ASP A 76 9.55 -2.60 -3.61
N ALA A 77 9.54 -3.88 -3.21
CA ALA A 77 9.24 -4.98 -4.12
C ALA A 77 7.81 -4.90 -4.69
N SER A 78 6.82 -4.44 -3.91
CA SER A 78 5.45 -4.21 -4.38
C SER A 78 5.39 -3.13 -5.45
N THR A 79 6.17 -2.06 -5.30
CA THR A 79 6.21 -0.98 -6.31
C THR A 79 6.81 -1.45 -7.63
N GLU A 80 7.79 -2.35 -7.58
CA GLU A 80 8.51 -2.86 -8.74
C GLU A 80 7.76 -3.99 -9.47
N SER A 81 7.20 -4.93 -8.72
CA SER A 81 6.62 -6.16 -9.27
C SER A 81 5.09 -6.19 -9.32
N LEU A 82 4.43 -5.23 -8.67
CA LEU A 82 2.99 -5.24 -8.42
C LEU A 82 2.53 -6.47 -7.62
N ALA A 83 3.41 -7.08 -6.83
CA ALA A 83 3.01 -8.03 -5.80
C ALA A 83 2.19 -7.32 -4.72
N ARG A 84 1.17 -7.99 -4.20
CA ARG A 84 0.41 -7.45 -3.07
C ARG A 84 1.22 -7.65 -1.79
N VAL A 85 1.34 -6.60 -0.98
CA VAL A 85 1.97 -6.70 0.34
C VAL A 85 1.00 -6.26 1.42
N GLN A 86 0.97 -6.99 2.53
CA GLN A 86 0.16 -6.70 3.70
C GLN A 86 0.91 -7.15 4.95
N TYR A 87 0.54 -6.60 6.10
CA TYR A 87 1.08 -7.04 7.39
C TYR A 87 -0.06 -7.56 8.27
N ILE A 88 0.29 -8.49 9.14
CA ILE A 88 -0.60 -9.12 10.12
C ILE A 88 0.15 -9.15 11.45
N GLU A 89 -0.50 -8.61 12.46
CA GLU A 89 -0.02 -8.69 13.85
C GLU A 89 -0.53 -9.98 14.48
N ILE A 90 0.31 -10.65 15.25
CA ILE A 90 -0.09 -11.82 16.03
C ILE A 90 -0.99 -11.33 17.17
N GLN A 91 -2.29 -11.60 17.07
CA GLN A 91 -3.26 -11.26 18.09
C GLN A 91 -3.37 -12.37 19.14
N GLY A 92 -3.47 -12.00 20.43
CA GLY A 92 -3.74 -12.92 21.53
C GLY A 92 -2.54 -13.21 22.45
N PRO A 93 -2.68 -14.16 23.39
CA PRO A 93 -1.65 -14.49 24.38
C PRO A 93 -0.32 -14.86 23.70
N PRO A 94 0.84 -14.63 24.35
CA PRO A 94 2.14 -14.75 23.72
C PRO A 94 2.62 -16.21 23.57
N THR A 95 1.82 -17.05 22.91
CA THR A 95 2.05 -18.49 22.76
C THR A 95 2.24 -18.85 21.28
N ALA A 96 2.96 -19.95 21.03
CA ALA A 96 3.12 -20.50 19.69
C ALA A 96 1.78 -20.94 19.07
N GLU A 97 0.82 -21.34 19.91
CA GLU A 97 -0.53 -21.74 19.50
C GLU A 97 -1.36 -20.58 18.92
N SER A 98 -1.26 -19.37 19.51
CA SER A 98 -1.90 -18.17 18.96
C SER A 98 -1.34 -17.81 17.59
N ALA A 99 -0.01 -17.93 17.43
CA ALA A 99 0.68 -17.57 16.20
C ALA A 99 0.42 -18.59 15.06
N THR A 100 0.40 -19.89 15.38
CA THR A 100 0.01 -20.97 14.45
C THR A 100 -1.45 -20.84 14.02
N SER A 101 -2.38 -20.55 14.94
CA SER A 101 -3.79 -20.32 14.59
C SER A 101 -3.98 -19.11 13.66
N THR A 102 -3.20 -18.04 13.88
CA THR A 102 -3.21 -16.86 13.00
C THR A 102 -2.71 -17.24 11.61
N LEU A 103 -1.59 -17.98 11.51
CA LEU A 103 -1.04 -18.50 10.27
C LEU A 103 -2.01 -19.42 9.51
N ALA A 104 -2.65 -20.37 10.19
CA ALA A 104 -3.63 -21.27 9.59
C ALA A 104 -4.85 -20.53 9.00
N GLY A 105 -5.24 -19.39 9.60
CA GLY A 105 -6.25 -18.51 9.02
C GLY A 105 -5.80 -17.81 7.72
N LEU A 106 -4.51 -17.50 7.59
CA LEU A 106 -3.94 -16.87 6.39
C LEU A 106 -3.89 -17.84 5.22
N THR A 107 -3.50 -19.08 5.49
CA THR A 107 -3.41 -20.14 4.49
C THR A 107 -4.80 -20.52 3.97
N THR A 108 -5.77 -20.69 4.87
CA THR A 108 -7.17 -21.02 4.52
C THR A 108 -7.88 -19.92 3.73
N SER A 109 -7.57 -18.65 4.02
CA SER A 109 -8.19 -17.52 3.31
C SER A 109 -7.55 -17.23 1.94
N GLY A 110 -6.48 -17.94 1.56
CA GLY A 110 -5.82 -17.81 0.26
C GLY A 110 -5.21 -16.43 0.02
N ARG A 111 -4.82 -15.72 1.08
CA ARG A 111 -4.38 -14.31 1.00
C ARG A 111 -2.89 -14.12 0.90
N CYS A 112 -2.10 -15.16 1.14
CA CYS A 112 -0.65 -15.09 1.19
C CYS A 112 -0.07 -16.29 0.44
N THR A 113 0.87 -16.04 -0.47
CA THR A 113 1.73 -17.06 -1.09
C THR A 113 3.14 -17.05 -0.49
N ALA A 114 3.48 -15.97 0.22
CA ALA A 114 4.72 -15.84 0.98
C ALA A 114 4.44 -15.23 2.36
N VAL A 115 5.12 -15.73 3.39
CA VAL A 115 5.06 -15.22 4.76
C VAL A 115 6.44 -14.77 5.18
N VAL A 116 6.58 -13.48 5.48
CA VAL A 116 7.81 -12.90 6.03
C VAL A 116 7.62 -12.77 7.54
N ALA A 117 8.31 -13.57 8.33
CA ALA A 117 8.23 -13.54 9.78
C ALA A 117 9.38 -12.73 10.37
N VAL A 118 9.04 -11.76 11.21
CA VAL A 118 10.01 -10.94 11.94
C VAL A 118 9.77 -11.12 13.43
N ASP A 119 10.85 -11.24 14.18
CA ASP A 119 10.88 -11.51 15.62
C ASP A 119 10.66 -12.99 16.00
N GLU A 120 11.16 -13.37 17.17
CA GLU A 120 11.31 -14.76 17.61
C GLU A 120 9.99 -15.54 17.61
N ARG A 121 8.89 -14.89 18.03
CA ARG A 121 7.56 -15.53 18.09
C ARG A 121 6.98 -15.78 16.71
N ALA A 122 7.10 -14.83 15.79
CA ALA A 122 6.67 -15.02 14.41
C ALA A 122 7.53 -16.09 13.71
N ILE A 123 8.85 -16.07 13.95
CA ILE A 123 9.79 -17.06 13.41
C ILE A 123 9.44 -18.47 13.90
N THR A 124 9.17 -18.63 15.20
CA THR A 124 8.82 -19.93 15.80
C THR A 124 7.53 -20.48 15.18
N ALA A 125 6.52 -19.62 14.98
CA ALA A 125 5.27 -20.00 14.37
C ALA A 125 5.42 -20.37 12.89
N ALA A 126 6.16 -19.56 12.14
CA ALA A 126 6.48 -19.83 10.74
C ALA A 126 7.23 -21.16 10.57
N ARG A 127 8.19 -21.48 11.45
CA ARG A 127 8.89 -22.76 11.45
C ARG A 127 7.98 -23.94 11.76
N ALA A 128 7.06 -23.79 12.71
CA ALA A 128 6.11 -24.84 13.07
C ALA A 128 5.16 -25.18 11.91
N GLU A 129 4.74 -24.18 11.14
CA GLU A 129 3.78 -24.32 10.04
C GLU A 129 4.44 -24.63 8.68
N ALA A 130 5.74 -24.32 8.50
CA ALA A 130 6.42 -24.47 7.22
C ALA A 130 6.31 -25.87 6.62
N GLY A 131 6.41 -26.91 7.46
CA GLY A 131 6.28 -28.29 7.01
C GLY A 131 4.86 -28.69 6.57
N ALA A 132 3.83 -28.05 7.13
CA ALA A 132 2.44 -28.30 6.78
C ALA A 132 2.01 -27.56 5.50
N HIS A 133 2.76 -26.53 5.09
CA HIS A 133 2.45 -25.63 3.99
C HIS A 133 3.59 -25.53 2.95
N PRO A 134 3.90 -26.61 2.22
CA PRO A 134 5.00 -26.63 1.24
C PRO A 134 4.76 -25.73 0.03
N ASP A 135 3.51 -25.29 -0.20
CA ASP A 135 3.10 -24.36 -1.24
C ASP A 135 3.38 -22.89 -0.90
N LEU A 136 3.69 -22.59 0.36
CA LEU A 136 4.01 -21.25 0.84
C LEU A 136 5.51 -21.08 1.03
N ALA A 137 6.03 -19.94 0.60
CA ALA A 137 7.39 -19.53 0.92
C ALA A 137 7.44 -18.82 2.27
N PHE A 138 8.29 -19.28 3.18
CA PHE A 138 8.52 -18.67 4.47
C PHE A 138 9.87 -17.95 4.45
N VAL A 139 9.88 -16.68 4.80
CA VAL A 139 11.09 -15.85 4.90
C VAL A 139 11.25 -15.43 6.35
N LEU A 140 12.31 -15.88 7.00
CA LEU A 140 12.59 -15.62 8.40
C LEU A 140 13.62 -14.49 8.47
N VAL A 141 13.25 -13.34 8.99
CA VAL A 141 14.18 -12.24 9.24
C VAL A 141 14.75 -12.43 10.63
N ASP A 142 15.85 -13.18 10.70
CA ASP A 142 16.53 -13.51 11.94
C ASP A 142 17.78 -12.62 12.07
N GLY A 143 18.01 -12.07 13.26
CA GLY A 143 19.21 -11.28 13.58
C GLY A 143 20.49 -12.11 13.63
N GLY A 144 20.40 -13.41 13.38
CA GLY A 144 21.52 -14.31 13.13
C GLY A 144 21.28 -15.72 13.66
N GLY A 145 21.27 -16.71 12.76
CA GLY A 145 21.49 -18.12 13.13
C GLY A 145 20.28 -19.06 13.05
N GLY A 146 19.28 -18.73 12.25
CA GLY A 146 18.18 -19.64 11.98
C GLY A 146 18.57 -20.81 11.08
N GLU A 147 18.25 -22.05 11.47
CA GLU A 147 18.39 -23.20 10.58
C GLU A 147 17.35 -23.15 9.44
N GLN A 148 17.81 -23.41 8.21
CA GLN A 148 16.93 -23.78 7.08
C GLN A 148 16.32 -25.15 7.37
N GLY A 149 15.28 -25.17 8.20
CA GLY A 149 14.62 -26.42 8.61
C GLY A 149 13.83 -27.09 7.49
N SER A 150 13.39 -26.37 6.46
CA SER A 150 12.55 -26.88 5.36
C SER A 150 12.86 -26.19 4.03
N PRO A 151 12.66 -26.84 2.87
CA PRO A 151 13.06 -26.30 1.57
C PRO A 151 12.28 -25.05 1.14
N ASN A 152 11.13 -24.80 1.75
CA ASN A 152 10.30 -23.62 1.56
C ASN A 152 10.60 -22.51 2.58
N VAL A 153 11.70 -22.62 3.35
CA VAL A 153 12.12 -21.64 4.35
C VAL A 153 13.44 -20.98 3.90
N THR A 154 13.40 -19.67 3.72
CA THR A 154 14.58 -18.81 3.49
C THR A 154 14.86 -18.02 4.76
N VAL A 155 16.12 -17.96 5.18
CA VAL A 155 16.55 -17.13 6.31
C VAL A 155 17.30 -15.92 5.77
N ILE A 156 16.90 -14.73 6.22
CA ILE A 156 17.56 -13.45 5.98
C ILE A 156 18.39 -13.17 7.22
N ASP A 157 19.69 -13.39 7.12
CA ASP A 157 20.66 -12.97 8.13
C ASP A 157 21.07 -11.54 7.80
N GLY A 158 20.58 -10.58 8.58
CA GLY A 158 20.85 -9.16 8.39
C GLY A 158 21.24 -8.51 9.71
N SER A 159 22.48 -8.01 9.78
CA SER A 159 22.97 -7.29 10.97
C SER A 159 22.62 -5.80 10.96
N SER A 160 22.15 -5.29 9.81
CA SER A 160 21.76 -3.89 9.60
C SER A 160 20.38 -3.77 8.97
N THR A 161 19.70 -2.64 9.25
CA THR A 161 18.37 -2.34 8.71
C THR A 161 18.36 -2.27 7.18
N GLU A 162 19.41 -1.71 6.56
CA GLU A 162 19.52 -1.61 5.11
C GLU A 162 19.68 -2.99 4.45
N GLU A 163 20.47 -3.87 5.07
CA GLU A 163 20.67 -5.23 4.58
C GLU A 163 19.37 -6.05 4.68
N ILE A 164 18.64 -5.94 5.79
CA ILE A 164 17.33 -6.58 5.95
C ILE A 164 16.38 -6.09 4.87
N ARG A 165 16.33 -4.77 4.61
CA ARG A 165 15.46 -4.17 3.59
C ARG A 165 15.78 -4.72 2.20
N GLU A 166 17.04 -4.68 1.79
CA GLU A 166 17.46 -5.10 0.45
C GLU A 166 17.33 -6.61 0.24
N GLN A 167 17.70 -7.43 1.24
CA GLN A 167 17.52 -8.88 1.17
C GLN A 167 16.04 -9.26 1.11
N THR A 168 15.20 -8.61 1.92
CA THR A 168 13.74 -8.83 1.89
C THR A 168 13.17 -8.46 0.52
N ARG A 169 13.53 -7.29 -0.02
CA ARG A 169 13.10 -6.84 -1.36
C ARG A 169 13.46 -7.89 -2.42
N ARG A 170 14.71 -8.35 -2.42
CA ARG A 170 15.22 -9.31 -3.39
C ARG A 170 14.49 -10.64 -3.33
N GLU A 171 14.24 -11.17 -2.12
CA GLU A 171 13.55 -12.45 -1.98
C GLU A 171 12.09 -12.36 -2.43
N ILE A 172 11.38 -11.26 -2.13
CA ILE A 172 10.03 -11.05 -2.65
C ILE A 172 10.03 -10.98 -4.19
N LEU A 173 10.97 -10.29 -4.80
CA LEU A 173 11.06 -10.23 -6.26
C LEU A 173 11.31 -11.61 -6.88
N ARG A 174 12.18 -12.43 -6.26
CA ARG A 174 12.45 -13.81 -6.67
C ARG A 174 11.19 -14.68 -6.67
N LEU A 175 10.29 -14.47 -5.72
CA LEU A 175 9.03 -15.21 -5.63
C LEU A 175 8.01 -14.76 -6.68
N VAL A 176 8.16 -13.56 -7.25
CA VAL A 176 7.25 -13.02 -8.26
C VAL A 176 7.67 -13.37 -9.69
N GLY A 177 8.96 -13.58 -9.96
CA GLY A 177 9.48 -13.86 -11.31
C GLY A 177 10.91 -14.36 -11.33
#